data_AF-A0A7X9D089-F1
#
_entry.id   AF-A0A7X9D089-F1
#
_cell.length_a   1.000
_cell.length_b   1.000
_cell.length_c   1.000
_cell.angle_alpha   90.00
_cell.angle_beta   90.00
_cell.angle_gamma   90.00
#
_symmetry.space_group_name_H-M   'P 1'
#
loop_
_entity.id
_entity.type
_entity.pdbx_description
1 polymer ?
#
loop_
_entity_poly.entity_id
_entity_poly.type
_entity_poly.pdbx_seq_one_letter_code
_entity_poly.pdbx_strand_id
1 'polypeptide(L)'
;MKIGIIRCMQTEDMCPGTACFKVVRERKLAFESVGEDIEIIGINTCGGCPGKKAVIRANKMVERGADTIVLASCITKGTPIGFPCPHREQIRLAIEKRLGSGIKIINYTH
;
A
#
# COMPACT_ATOMS: atom_id res chain seq x y z
N MET A 1 -14.40 3.53 3.32
CA MET A 1 -13.20 2.74 2.98
C MET A 1 -12.09 3.05 3.97
N LYS A 2 -11.54 2.04 4.63
CA LYS A 2 -10.43 2.17 5.59
C LYS A 2 -9.16 1.54 5.04
N ILE A 3 -8.21 2.36 4.64
CA ILE A 3 -7.01 1.90 3.92
C ILE A 3 -5.77 1.81 4.81
N GLY A 4 -5.00 0.74 4.63
CA GLY A 4 -3.62 0.63 5.07
C GLY A 4 -2.66 0.72 3.89
N ILE A 5 -1.65 1.58 3.94
CA ILE A 5 -0.71 1.80 2.82
C ILE A 5 0.63 1.14 3.12
N ILE A 6 1.09 0.27 2.21
CA ILE A 6 2.44 -0.30 2.23
C ILE A 6 3.27 0.30 1.10
N ARG A 7 4.40 0.89 1.45
CA ARG A 7 5.33 1.55 0.52
C ARG A 7 6.72 0.91 0.54
N CYS A 8 7.57 1.18 -0.45
CA CYS A 8 8.93 0.64 -0.48
C CYS A 8 9.77 1.25 0.66
N MET A 9 10.62 0.43 1.31
CA MET A 9 11.58 0.91 2.29
C MET A 9 12.72 1.72 1.62
N GLN A 10 13.13 1.33 0.42
CA GLN A 10 14.20 2.02 -0.34
C GLN A 10 13.83 3.45 -0.75
N THR A 11 12.58 3.87 -0.59
CA THR A 11 12.14 5.25 -0.86
C THR A 11 11.87 6.04 0.41
N GLU A 12 12.07 5.48 1.60
CA GLU A 12 11.64 6.09 2.87
C GLU A 12 12.36 7.40 3.17
N ASP A 13 13.66 7.49 2.84
CA ASP A 13 14.46 8.70 3.04
C ASP A 13 14.11 9.83 2.06
N MET A 14 13.63 9.50 0.86
CA MET A 14 13.38 10.48 -0.22
C MET A 14 11.93 10.94 -0.31
N CYS A 15 11.00 10.06 0.02
CA CYS A 15 9.58 10.31 -0.10
C CYS A 15 8.97 10.09 1.28
N PRO A 16 8.24 11.03 1.88
CA PRO A 16 7.51 10.78 3.12
C PRO A 16 6.09 10.22 2.88
N GLY A 17 5.67 10.07 1.61
CA GLY A 17 4.34 9.59 1.23
C GLY A 17 3.35 10.70 0.86
N THR A 18 3.79 11.95 0.77
CA THR A 18 2.93 13.13 0.49
C THR A 18 2.02 12.93 -0.71
N ALA A 19 2.53 12.38 -1.82
CA ALA A 19 1.73 12.13 -3.01
C ALA A 19 0.65 11.06 -2.74
N CYS A 20 0.95 10.00 -1.97
CA CYS A 20 -0.04 8.99 -1.57
C CYS A 20 -1.18 9.64 -0.76
N PHE A 21 -0.85 10.50 0.21
CA PHE A 21 -1.87 11.19 1.01
C PHE A 21 -2.70 12.17 0.18
N LYS A 22 -2.04 12.92 -0.73
CA LYS A 22 -2.69 13.90 -1.59
C LYS A 22 -3.75 13.23 -2.48
N VAL A 23 -3.43 12.11 -3.11
CA VAL A 23 -4.37 11.45 -4.02
C VAL A 23 -5.53 10.77 -3.30
N VAL A 24 -5.31 10.29 -2.07
CA VAL A 24 -6.39 9.83 -1.19
C VAL A 24 -7.33 10.99 -0.85
N ARG A 25 -6.77 12.11 -0.36
CA ARG A 25 -7.54 13.30 0.02
C ARG A 25 -8.33 13.91 -1.15
N GLU A 26 -7.71 13.96 -2.32
CA GLU A 26 -8.33 14.52 -3.54
C GLU A 26 -9.18 13.51 -4.31
N ARG A 27 -9.27 12.26 -3.85
CA ARG A 27 -9.97 11.16 -4.53
C ARG A 27 -9.58 11.01 -6.01
N LYS A 28 -8.27 10.95 -6.27
CA LYS A 28 -7.70 10.85 -7.62
C LYS A 28 -7.02 9.49 -7.85
N LEU A 29 -6.79 9.16 -9.12
CA LEU A 29 -6.05 7.98 -9.57
C LEU A 29 -6.66 6.69 -9.00
N ALA A 30 -5.95 5.97 -8.13
CA ALA A 30 -6.43 4.72 -7.56
C ALA A 30 -7.77 4.84 -6.78
N PHE A 31 -8.18 6.07 -6.45
CA PHE A 31 -9.34 6.36 -5.61
C PHE A 31 -10.48 7.09 -6.32
N GLU A 32 -10.43 7.29 -7.65
CA GLU A 32 -11.44 8.06 -8.41
C GLU A 32 -12.86 7.45 -8.34
N SER A 33 -12.97 6.13 -8.31
CA SER A 33 -14.24 5.41 -8.27
C SER A 33 -14.78 5.16 -6.86
N VAL A 34 -14.09 5.65 -5.82
CA VAL A 34 -14.50 5.45 -4.43
C VAL A 34 -15.55 6.52 -4.04
N GLY A 35 -16.80 6.08 -3.95
CA GLY A 35 -17.95 6.96 -3.63
C GLY A 35 -18.11 7.30 -2.15
N GLU A 36 -17.39 6.61 -1.26
CA GLU A 36 -17.42 6.79 0.19
C GLU A 36 -16.18 7.53 0.72
N ASP A 37 -16.19 7.93 1.99
CA ASP A 37 -15.02 8.52 2.63
C ASP A 37 -13.87 7.52 2.79
N ILE A 38 -12.64 8.03 2.68
CA ILE A 38 -11.42 7.24 2.79
C ILE A 38 -10.66 7.67 4.03
N GLU A 39 -10.51 6.74 4.97
CA GLU A 39 -9.72 6.91 6.19
C GLU A 39 -8.40 6.14 6.04
N ILE A 40 -7.28 6.78 6.38
CA ILE A 40 -5.97 6.12 6.41
C ILE A 40 -5.73 5.57 7.81
N ILE A 41 -5.80 4.25 7.96
CA ILE A 41 -5.58 3.55 9.23
C ILE A 41 -4.09 3.48 9.58
N GLY A 42 -3.23 3.42 8.56
CA GLY A 42 -1.80 3.40 8.78
C GLY A 42 -0.99 3.39 7.49
N ILE A 43 0.27 3.77 7.63
CA ILE A 43 1.27 3.68 6.56
C ILE A 43 2.54 3.06 7.12
N ASN A 44 3.07 2.07 6.41
CA ASN A 44 4.35 1.46 6.74
C ASN A 44 5.14 1.14 5.47
N THR A 45 6.44 0.95 5.61
CA THR A 45 7.24 0.40 4.53
C THR A 45 7.02 -1.12 4.37
N CYS A 46 7.50 -1.73 3.30
CA CYS A 46 7.55 -3.20 3.15
C CYS A 46 8.58 -3.83 4.10
N GLY A 47 9.47 -3.01 4.66
CA GLY A 47 10.46 -3.39 5.67
C GLY A 47 11.72 -4.06 5.13
N GLY A 48 12.04 -3.80 3.85
CA GLY A 48 13.25 -4.26 3.17
C GLY A 48 12.99 -5.48 2.27
N CYS A 49 13.84 -5.67 1.26
CA CYS A 49 13.74 -6.79 0.31
C CYS A 49 13.97 -8.13 1.04
N PRO A 50 13.20 -9.20 0.76
CA PRO A 50 12.18 -9.34 -0.31
C PRO A 50 10.75 -8.95 0.11
N GLY A 51 10.57 -8.14 1.16
CA GLY A 51 9.26 -7.63 1.60
C GLY A 51 8.55 -8.48 2.66
N LYS A 52 9.27 -9.37 3.35
CA LYS A 52 8.69 -10.29 4.37
C LYS A 52 7.87 -9.58 5.45
N LYS A 53 8.31 -8.39 5.90
CA LYS A 53 7.61 -7.62 6.95
C LYS A 53 6.30 -7.02 6.47
N ALA A 54 6.07 -6.88 5.16
CA ALA A 54 4.85 -6.33 4.60
C ALA A 54 3.61 -7.13 5.02
N VAL A 55 3.73 -8.46 5.11
CA VAL A 55 2.61 -9.35 5.49
C VAL A 55 2.13 -9.07 6.91
N ILE A 56 3.05 -9.03 7.89
CA ILE A 56 2.69 -8.76 9.28
C ILE A 56 2.18 -7.32 9.45
N ARG A 57 2.76 -6.36 8.73
CA ARG A 57 2.33 -4.95 8.75
C ARG A 57 0.92 -4.78 8.18
N ALA A 58 0.61 -5.44 7.06
CA ALA A 58 -0.74 -5.47 6.50
C ALA A 58 -1.74 -6.07 7.50
N ASN A 59 -1.42 -7.22 8.09
CA ASN A 59 -2.25 -7.87 9.11
C ASN A 59 -2.49 -6.95 10.32
N LYS A 60 -1.47 -6.23 10.78
CA LYS A 60 -1.59 -5.27 11.89
C LYS A 60 -2.46 -4.06 11.55
N MET A 61 -2.48 -3.61 10.29
CA MET A 61 -3.42 -2.57 9.84
C MET A 61 -4.86 -3.10 9.78
N VAL A 62 -5.07 -4.32 9.31
CA VAL A 62 -6.40 -4.96 9.31
C VAL A 62 -6.94 -5.15 10.72
N GLU A 63 -6.11 -5.63 11.67
CA GLU A 63 -6.47 -5.70 13.10
C GLU A 63 -6.84 -4.33 13.70
N ARG A 64 -6.40 -3.23 13.10
CA ARG A 64 -6.73 -1.84 13.50
C ARG A 64 -7.92 -1.26 12.73
N GLY A 65 -8.58 -2.06 11.89
CA GLY A 65 -9.79 -1.68 11.17
C GLY A 65 -9.59 -1.33 9.70
N ALA A 66 -8.42 -1.57 9.10
CA ALA A 66 -8.29 -1.46 7.65
C ALA A 66 -9.08 -2.57 6.94
N ASP A 67 -9.94 -2.20 6.01
CA ASP A 67 -10.68 -3.11 5.12
C ASP A 67 -9.98 -3.31 3.76
N THR A 68 -8.98 -2.47 3.48
CA THR A 68 -8.27 -2.42 2.21
C THR A 68 -6.78 -2.19 2.45
N ILE A 69 -5.91 -2.93 1.76
CA ILE A 69 -4.46 -2.70 1.75
C ILE A 69 -4.03 -2.18 0.38
N VAL A 70 -3.25 -1.10 0.38
CA VAL A 70 -2.75 -0.44 -0.82
C VAL A 70 -1.25 -0.66 -0.92
N LEU A 71 -0.79 -1.32 -1.97
CA LEU A 71 0.61 -1.34 -2.36
C LEU A 71 0.91 -0.05 -3.14
N ALA A 72 1.67 0.85 -2.53
CA ALA A 72 1.95 2.16 -3.11
C ALA A 72 2.75 2.06 -4.41
N SER A 73 2.65 3.10 -5.24
CA SER A 73 3.27 3.13 -6.57
C SER A 73 4.78 2.93 -6.58
N CYS A 74 5.50 3.25 -5.50
CA CYS A 74 6.92 2.93 -5.38
C CYS A 74 7.24 1.42 -5.38
N ILE A 75 6.30 0.56 -4.97
CA ILE A 75 6.44 -0.89 -5.06
C ILE A 75 6.04 -1.37 -6.45
N THR A 76 4.90 -0.92 -6.96
CA THR A 76 4.26 -1.54 -8.13
C THR A 76 4.62 -0.86 -9.45
N LYS A 77 4.73 0.47 -9.48
CA LYS A 77 5.10 1.30 -10.64
C LYS A 77 6.55 1.80 -10.61
N GLY A 78 7.23 1.77 -9.46
CA GLY A 78 8.63 2.18 -9.30
C GLY A 78 8.88 3.68 -9.07
N THR A 79 7.84 4.51 -9.02
CA THR A 79 7.99 5.96 -8.79
C THR A 79 8.43 6.26 -7.33
N PRO A 80 9.44 7.10 -7.07
CA PRO A 80 10.14 7.99 -8.00
C PRO A 80 11.43 7.42 -8.63
N ILE A 81 11.88 6.23 -8.22
CA ILE A 81 13.17 5.66 -8.66
C ILE A 81 13.15 5.26 -10.15
N GLY A 82 11.97 5.03 -10.73
CA GLY A 82 11.81 4.53 -12.09
C GLY A 82 12.02 3.01 -12.22
N PHE A 83 12.19 2.32 -11.09
CA PHE A 83 12.41 0.89 -11.02
C PHE A 83 11.36 0.22 -10.13
N PRO A 84 10.38 -0.53 -10.70
CA PRO A 84 9.41 -1.28 -9.92
C PRO A 84 10.06 -2.38 -9.07
N CYS A 85 9.48 -2.69 -7.92
CA CYS A 85 10.00 -3.73 -7.05
C CYS A 85 9.94 -5.10 -7.75
N PRO A 86 11.05 -5.87 -7.82
CA PRO A 86 11.06 -7.20 -8.43
C PRO A 86 10.24 -8.21 -7.62
N HIS A 87 9.98 -7.93 -6.34
CA HIS A 87 9.19 -8.77 -5.44
C HIS A 87 7.72 -8.36 -5.33
N ARG A 88 7.23 -7.39 -6.14
CA ARG A 88 5.87 -6.84 -5.99
C ARG A 88 4.77 -7.92 -6.00
N GLU A 89 4.86 -8.88 -6.92
CA GLU A 89 3.87 -9.96 -7.01
C GLU A 89 3.96 -10.92 -5.83
N GLN A 90 5.18 -11.27 -5.40
CA GLN A 90 5.38 -12.13 -4.23
C GLN A 90 4.83 -11.47 -2.96
N ILE A 91 5.06 -10.17 -2.78
CA ILE A 91 4.52 -9.39 -1.65
C ILE A 91 2.99 -9.38 -1.71
N ARG A 92 2.40 -9.08 -2.87
CA ARG A 92 0.94 -9.07 -3.07
C ARG A 92 0.32 -10.41 -2.71
N LEU A 93 0.80 -11.50 -3.32
CA LEU A 93 0.30 -12.85 -3.09
C LEU A 93 0.46 -13.29 -1.63
N ALA A 94 1.57 -12.94 -0.98
CA ALA A 94 1.79 -13.27 0.43
C ALA A 94 0.82 -12.53 1.36
N ILE A 95 0.50 -11.27 1.05
CA ILE A 95 -0.51 -10.49 1.78
C ILE A 95 -1.90 -11.09 1.55
N GLU A 96 -2.30 -11.35 0.29
CA GLU A 96 -3.59 -11.97 -0.05
C GLU A 96 -3.77 -13.30 0.67
N LYS A 97 -2.76 -14.18 0.62
CA LYS A 97 -2.78 -15.47 1.31
C LYS A 97 -2.96 -15.32 2.82
N ARG A 98 -2.37 -14.29 3.43
CA ARG A 98 -2.46 -14.05 4.88
C ARG A 98 -3.82 -13.49 5.30
N LEU A 99 -4.35 -12.55 4.52
CA LEU A 99 -5.55 -11.79 4.88
C LEU A 99 -6.85 -12.45 4.44
N GLY A 100 -6.79 -13.33 3.43
CA GLY A 100 -7.97 -13.98 2.85
C GLY A 100 -8.73 -13.06 1.88
N SER A 101 -9.83 -13.57 1.33
CA SER A 101 -10.62 -12.90 0.29
C SER A 101 -11.46 -11.71 0.78
N GLY A 102 -11.56 -11.49 2.10
CA GLY A 102 -12.33 -10.41 2.68
C GLY A 102 -11.63 -9.04 2.67
N ILE A 103 -10.33 -8.99 2.37
CA ILE A 103 -9.56 -7.74 2.33
C ILE A 103 -9.23 -7.38 0.89
N LYS A 104 -9.60 -6.16 0.50
CA LYS A 104 -9.31 -5.64 -0.84
C LYS A 104 -7.84 -5.24 -0.96
N ILE A 105 -7.20 -5.59 -2.07
CA ILE A 105 -5.84 -5.13 -2.39
C ILE A 105 -5.88 -4.16 -3.58
N ILE A 106 -5.30 -2.98 -3.40
CA ILE A 106 -5.11 -1.97 -4.45
C ILE A 106 -3.62 -1.90 -4.78
N ASN A 107 -3.28 -2.05 -6.07
CA ASN A 107 -1.88 -2.20 -6.51
C ASN A 107 -1.21 -0.89 -6.96
N TYR A 108 -1.74 0.28 -6.61
CA TYR A 108 -1.05 1.56 -6.80
C TYR A 108 -1.73 2.67 -5.99
N THR A 109 -1.05 3.80 -5.87
CA THR A 109 -1.62 5.04 -5.33
C THR A 109 -1.77 6.09 -6.43
N HIS A 110 -0.66 6.39 -7.11
CA HIS A 110 -0.56 7.38 -8.19
C HIS A 110 0.17 6.84 -9.41
#